data_AF-A0A7X8XHN0-F1
#
_entry.id   AF-A0A7X8XHN0-F1
#
_cell.length_a   1.000
_cell.length_b   1.000
_cell.length_c   1.000
_cell.angle_alpha   90.00
_cell.angle_beta   90.00
_cell.angle_gamma   90.00
#
_symmetry.space_group_name_H-M   'P 1'
#
loop_
_entity.id
_entity.type
_entity.pdbx_description
1 polymer ?
#
loop_
_entity_poly.entity_id
_entity_poly.type
_entity_poly.pdbx_seq_one_letter_code
_entity_poly.pdbx_strand_id
1 'polypeptide(L)'
;MIDLCAIRRLQTSLRSFEEELKSKTGLSFNDALLLCAVNKGVCEPRALAQELELSPSRLTRVLDSLESRLLIKRTLSDTDRRSLTVSLTEEGATMVHQYSCSEIAIPEDLQFTQEERTI
;
A
#
# COMPACT_ATOMS: atom_id res chain seq x y z
N MET A 1 17.25 27.46 6.94
CA MET A 1 15.88 27.91 7.29
C MET A 1 14.93 26.90 6.70
N ILE A 2 13.93 26.43 7.45
CA ILE A 2 12.96 25.46 6.96
C ILE A 2 11.94 26.19 6.08
N ASP A 3 11.71 25.71 4.85
CA ASP A 3 10.68 26.26 3.97
C ASP A 3 9.34 25.53 4.20
N LEU A 4 8.48 26.12 5.02
CA LEU A 4 7.15 25.58 5.30
C LEU A 4 6.21 25.59 4.08
N CYS A 5 6.45 26.46 3.10
CA CYS A 5 5.67 26.49 1.86
C CYS A 5 5.99 25.27 0.99
N ALA A 6 7.26 24.86 0.93
CA ALA A 6 7.66 23.62 0.26
C ALA A 6 7.01 22.38 0.91
N ILE A 7 7.00 22.30 2.25
CA ILE A 7 6.34 21.20 2.97
C ILE A 7 4.84 21.16 2.68
N ARG A 8 4.17 22.32 2.68
CA ARG A 8 2.73 22.39 2.36
C ARG A 8 2.43 21.96 0.91
N ARG A 9 3.31 22.30 -0.04
CA ARG A 9 3.19 21.82 -1.43
C ARG A 9 3.26 20.31 -1.49
N LEU A 10 4.26 19.69 -0.86
CA LEU A 10 4.37 18.23 -0.78
C LEU A 10 3.13 17.57 -0.17
N GLN A 11 2.60 18.11 0.93
CA GLN A 11 1.37 17.60 1.54
C GLN A 11 0.15 17.70 0.62
N THR A 12 0.07 18.76 -0.18
CA THR A 12 -1.03 18.97 -1.13
C THR A 12 -0.90 18.01 -2.31
N SER A 13 0.31 17.87 -2.86
CA SER A 13 0.59 16.96 -3.96
C SER A 13 0.37 15.50 -3.57
N LEU A 14 0.74 15.10 -2.34
CA LEU A 14 0.43 13.79 -1.80
C LEU A 14 -1.08 13.55 -1.70
N ARG A 15 -1.84 14.51 -1.15
CA ARG A 15 -3.31 14.40 -1.06
C ARG A 15 -3.94 14.23 -2.44
N SER A 16 -3.53 15.04 -3.42
CA SER A 16 -4.05 14.94 -4.78
C SER A 16 -3.77 13.56 -5.40
N PHE A 17 -2.57 13.02 -5.17
CA PHE A 17 -2.22 11.67 -5.61
C PHE A 17 -3.10 10.60 -4.92
N GLU A 18 -3.30 10.69 -3.61
CA GLU A 18 -4.17 9.76 -2.87
C GLU A 18 -5.62 9.79 -3.39
N GLU A 19 -6.13 10.98 -3.71
CA GLU A 19 -7.46 11.17 -4.29
C GLU A 19 -7.56 10.56 -5.69
N GLU A 20 -6.55 10.77 -6.54
CA GLU A 20 -6.51 10.19 -7.88
C GLU A 20 -6.43 8.66 -7.82
N LEU A 21 -5.53 8.11 -7.00
CA LEU A 21 -5.40 6.67 -6.75
C LEU A 21 -6.74 6.08 -6.33
N LYS A 22 -7.42 6.71 -5.37
CA LYS A 22 -8.72 6.26 -4.89
C LYS A 22 -9.79 6.33 -5.98
N SER A 23 -9.79 7.38 -6.80
CA SER A 23 -10.77 7.54 -7.87
C SER A 23 -10.65 6.45 -8.95
N LYS A 24 -9.42 6.03 -9.26
CA LYS A 24 -9.13 5.07 -10.34
C LYS A 24 -9.24 3.61 -9.89
N THR A 25 -8.83 3.31 -8.66
CA THR A 25 -8.73 1.93 -8.15
C THR A 25 -9.76 1.59 -7.07
N GLY A 26 -10.44 2.59 -6.52
CA GLY A 26 -11.27 2.44 -5.32
C GLY A 26 -10.48 2.10 -4.06
N LEU A 27 -9.14 2.11 -4.10
CA LEU A 27 -8.28 1.81 -2.94
C LEU A 27 -8.04 3.06 -2.11
N SER A 28 -8.06 2.90 -0.79
CA SER A 28 -7.40 3.89 0.07
C SER A 28 -5.88 3.83 -0.13
N PHE A 29 -5.16 4.89 0.24
CA PHE A 29 -3.71 4.87 0.16
C PHE A 29 -3.09 3.72 0.97
N ASN A 30 -3.66 3.42 2.16
CA ASN A 30 -3.22 2.28 2.97
C ASN A 30 -3.53 0.92 2.33
N ASP A 31 -4.64 0.82 1.58
CA ASP A 31 -4.99 -0.41 0.87
C ASP A 31 -3.93 -0.70 -0.21
N ALA A 32 -3.55 0.32 -0.98
CA ALA A 32 -2.52 0.22 -2.02
C ALA A 32 -1.13 -0.06 -1.41
N LEU A 33 -0.77 0.60 -0.30
CA LEU A 33 0.48 0.31 0.41
C LEU A 33 0.53 -1.14 0.91
N LEU A 34 -0.59 -1.68 1.42
CA LEU A 34 -0.63 -3.04 1.92
C LEU A 34 -0.44 -4.04 0.77
N LEU A 35 -1.15 -3.85 -0.34
CA LEU A 35 -0.99 -4.69 -1.53
C LEU A 35 0.44 -4.63 -2.06
N CYS A 36 1.06 -3.44 -2.06
CA CYS A 36 2.46 -3.25 -2.46
C CYS A 36 3.43 -4.00 -1.54
N ALA A 37 3.27 -3.92 -0.22
CA ALA A 37 4.12 -4.62 0.75
C ALA A 37 4.01 -6.15 0.61
N VAL A 38 2.77 -6.66 0.47
CA VAL A 38 2.56 -8.10 0.23
C VAL A 38 3.16 -8.53 -1.11
N ASN A 39 3.06 -7.71 -2.16
CA ASN A 39 3.71 -7.99 -3.45
C ASN A 39 5.25 -8.08 -3.35
N LYS A 40 5.85 -7.32 -2.42
CA LYS A 40 7.28 -7.37 -2.11
C LYS A 40 7.68 -8.54 -1.19
N GLY A 41 6.72 -9.37 -0.78
CA GLY A 41 6.96 -10.57 0.03
C GLY A 41 6.69 -10.41 1.53
N VAL A 42 6.09 -9.30 1.96
CA VAL A 42 5.79 -9.06 3.38
C VAL A 42 4.45 -9.71 3.71
N CYS A 43 4.51 -10.95 4.18
CA CYS A 43 3.32 -11.78 4.34
C CYS A 43 2.79 -11.83 5.78
N GLU A 44 3.57 -11.41 6.78
CA GLU A 44 3.17 -11.50 8.19
C GLU A 44 2.40 -10.22 8.63
N PRO A 45 1.22 -10.34 9.26
CA PRO A 45 0.46 -9.19 9.75
C PRO A 45 1.27 -8.28 10.68
N ARG A 46 2.15 -8.84 11.51
CA ARG A 46 3.01 -8.04 12.39
C ARG A 46 4.01 -7.20 11.61
N ALA A 47 4.63 -7.79 10.58
CA ALA A 47 5.55 -7.08 9.70
C ALA A 47 4.82 -6.00 8.90
N LEU A 48 3.62 -6.31 8.37
CA LEU A 48 2.75 -5.34 7.69
C LEU A 48 2.36 -4.16 8.59
N ALA A 49 2.01 -4.42 9.86
CA ALA A 49 1.68 -3.35 10.82
C ALA A 49 2.87 -2.40 11.02
N GLN A 50 4.08 -2.96 11.13
CA GLN A 50 5.29 -2.20 11.35
C GLN A 50 5.69 -1.40 10.10
N GLU A 51 5.65 -2.01 8.92
CA GLU A 51 6.04 -1.37 7.66
C GLU A 51 5.09 -0.24 7.25
N LEU A 52 3.78 -0.42 7.46
CA LEU A 52 2.79 0.61 7.17
C LEU A 52 2.56 1.58 8.33
N GLU A 53 3.28 1.43 9.44
CA GLU A 53 3.11 2.21 10.68
C GLU A 53 1.65 2.24 11.18
N LEU A 54 0.94 1.12 11.04
CA LEU A 54 -0.46 0.98 11.43
C LEU A 54 -0.60 0.34 12.81
N SER A 55 -1.58 0.81 13.58
CA SER A 55 -2.02 0.07 14.76
C SER A 55 -2.62 -1.28 14.33
N PRO A 56 -2.57 -2.32 15.19
CA PRO A 56 -3.17 -3.62 14.89
C PRO A 56 -4.64 -3.52 14.46
N SER A 57 -5.40 -2.66 15.14
CA SER A 57 -6.81 -2.40 14.82
C SER A 57 -7.03 -1.77 13.44
N ARG A 58 -6.14 -0.88 13.00
CA ARG A 58 -6.22 -0.29 11.66
C ARG A 58 -5.79 -1.29 10.61
N LEU A 59 -4.74 -2.07 10.86
CA LEU A 59 -4.32 -3.14 9.96
C LEU A 59 -5.44 -4.14 9.72
N THR A 60 -6.12 -4.63 10.77
CA THR A 60 -7.24 -5.57 10.62
C THR A 60 -8.32 -5.00 9.71
N ARG A 61 -8.69 -3.72 9.85
CA ARG A 61 -9.69 -3.08 8.97
C ARG A 61 -9.24 -3.02 7.50
N VAL A 62 -7.97 -2.72 7.25
CA VAL A 62 -7.42 -2.68 5.88
C VAL A 62 -7.43 -4.09 5.29
N LEU A 63 -6.96 -5.08 6.04
CA LEU A 63 -7.00 -6.47 5.61
C LEU A 63 -8.44 -6.95 5.37
N ASP A 64 -9.41 -6.57 6.21
CA ASP A 64 -10.81 -7.03 6.09
C ASP A 64 -11.43 -6.42 4.82
N SER A 65 -11.16 -5.13 4.56
CA SER A 65 -11.55 -4.43 3.34
C SER A 65 -10.99 -5.12 2.10
N LEU A 66 -9.68 -5.40 2.06
CA LEU A 66 -9.02 -6.02 0.92
C LEU A 66 -9.46 -7.47 0.68
N GLU A 67 -9.67 -8.24 1.74
CA GLU A 67 -10.16 -9.61 1.66
C GLU A 67 -11.61 -9.68 1.19
N SER A 68 -12.48 -8.76 1.65
CA SER A 68 -13.86 -8.65 1.17
C SER A 68 -13.96 -8.29 -0.33
N ARG A 69 -12.91 -7.65 -0.85
CA ARG A 69 -12.76 -7.30 -2.27
C ARG A 69 -12.04 -8.39 -3.07
N LEU A 70 -11.70 -9.52 -2.46
CA LEU A 70 -10.98 -10.63 -3.09
C LEU A 70 -9.60 -10.23 -3.63
N LEU A 71 -8.94 -9.24 -3.03
CA LEU A 71 -7.60 -8.80 -3.44
C LEU A 71 -6.47 -9.49 -2.64
N ILE A 72 -6.80 -10.02 -1.48
CA ILE A 72 -5.89 -10.81 -0.66
C ILE A 72 -6.57 -12.08 -0.17
N LYS A 73 -5.78 -13.07 0.25
CA LYS A 73 -6.23 -14.16 1.11
C LYS A 73 -5.39 -14.19 2.38
N ARG A 74 -6.03 -14.55 3.49
CA ARG A 74 -5.34 -14.94 4.72
C ARG A 74 -5.28 -16.46 4.81
N THR A 75 -4.14 -16.99 5.24
CA THR A 75 -3.97 -18.44 5.41
C THR A 75 -3.24 -18.69 6.72
N LEU A 76 -3.59 -19.78 7.41
CA LEU A 76 -2.78 -20.23 8.55
C LEU A 76 -1.44 -20.71 7.99
N SER A 77 -0.35 -20.26 8.59
CA SER A 77 0.99 -20.69 8.20
C SER A 77 1.15 -22.19 8.40
N ASP A 78 1.77 -22.85 7.43
CA ASP A 78 2.10 -24.27 7.52
C ASP A 78 3.22 -24.53 8.54
N THR A 79 4.11 -23.55 8.77
CA THR A 79 5.28 -23.67 9.65
C THR A 79 4.93 -23.47 11.13
N ASP A 80 3.97 -22.60 11.41
CA ASP A 80 3.40 -22.40 12.74
C ASP A 80 1.89 -22.21 12.59
N ARG A 81 1.13 -23.26 12.90
CA ARG A 81 -0.33 -23.33 12.74
C ARG A 81 -1.10 -22.27 13.56
N ARG A 82 -0.40 -21.50 14.41
CA ARG A 82 -0.94 -20.34 15.15
C ARG A 82 -0.66 -19.00 14.50
N SER A 83 0.21 -18.96 13.49
CA SER A 83 0.57 -17.74 12.77
C SER A 83 -0.25 -17.61 11.49
N LEU A 84 -0.68 -16.39 11.21
CA LEU A 84 -1.49 -16.03 10.05
C LEU A 84 -0.56 -15.39 9.01
N THR A 85 -0.67 -15.78 7.75
CA THR A 85 0.01 -15.15 6.61
C THR A 85 -1.00 -14.53 5.65
N VAL A 86 -0.56 -13.51 4.93
CA VAL A 86 -1.32 -12.77 3.93
C VAL A 86 -0.63 -12.97 2.58
N SER A 87 -1.42 -13.20 1.52
CA SER A 87 -0.93 -13.29 0.15
C SER A 87 -1.91 -12.63 -0.81
N LEU A 88 -1.41 -12.14 -1.95
CA LEU A 88 -2.25 -11.59 -3.01
C LEU A 88 -3.04 -12.69 -3.71
N THR A 89 -4.25 -12.35 -4.15
CA THR A 89 -4.94 -13.10 -5.21
C THR A 89 -4.41 -12.68 -6.58
N GLU A 90 -4.89 -13.33 -7.64
CA GLU A 90 -4.58 -12.92 -9.01
C GLU A 90 -5.11 -11.51 -9.32
N GLU A 91 -6.31 -11.20 -8.83
CA GLU A 91 -6.92 -9.87 -8.91
C GLU A 91 -6.11 -8.85 -8.10
N GLY A 92 -5.63 -9.24 -6.92
CA GLY A 92 -4.74 -8.42 -6.09
C GLY A 92 -3.44 -8.07 -6.81
N ALA A 93 -2.79 -9.05 -7.43
CA ALA A 93 -1.55 -8.84 -8.19
C ALA A 93 -1.78 -7.94 -9.42
N THR A 94 -2.90 -8.12 -10.12
CA THR A 94 -3.29 -7.27 -11.25
C THR A 94 -3.54 -5.82 -10.79
N MET A 95 -4.20 -5.65 -9.65
CA MET A 95 -4.44 -4.33 -9.05
C MET A 95 -3.12 -3.62 -8.72
N VAL A 96 -2.15 -4.34 -8.16
CA VAL A 96 -0.79 -3.81 -7.91
C VAL A 96 -0.17 -3.31 -9.20
N HIS A 97 -0.21 -4.14 -10.25
CA HIS A 97 0.34 -3.79 -11.56
C HIS A 97 -0.31 -2.53 -12.16
N GLN A 98 -1.63 -2.35 -11.97
CA GLN A 98 -2.38 -1.22 -12.51
C GLN A 98 -1.86 0.13 -11.99
N TYR A 99 -1.64 0.26 -10.67
CA TYR A 99 -1.11 1.50 -10.09
C TYR A 99 0.41 1.60 -10.12
N SER A 100 1.15 0.49 -10.24
CA SER A 100 2.61 0.52 -10.33
C SER A 100 3.14 0.87 -11.71
N CYS A 101 2.42 0.53 -12.78
CA CYS A 101 3.01 0.55 -14.12
C CYS A 101 2.64 1.76 -14.99
N SER A 102 1.49 2.43 -14.85
CA SER A 102 1.19 3.49 -15.83
C SER A 102 -0.10 4.31 -15.68
N GLU A 103 -1.07 3.95 -14.84
CA GLU A 103 -2.37 4.64 -14.91
C GLU A 103 -2.52 5.84 -13.98
N ILE A 104 -1.61 6.04 -13.02
CA ILE A 104 -1.71 7.15 -12.06
C ILE A 104 -0.47 8.00 -12.18
N ALA A 105 -0.67 9.27 -12.54
CA ALA A 105 0.42 10.20 -12.70
C ALA A 105 0.99 10.57 -11.32
N ILE A 106 2.30 10.46 -11.15
CA ILE A 106 2.98 10.98 -9.97
C ILE A 106 3.13 12.51 -10.15
N PRO A 107 2.60 13.33 -9.23
CA PRO A 107 2.80 14.78 -9.25
C PRO A 107 4.29 15.14 -9.30
N GLU A 108 4.65 16.24 -9.97
CA GLU A 108 6.04 16.69 -10.13
C GLU A 108 6.79 16.75 -8.78
N ASP A 109 6.13 17.30 -7.75
CA ASP A 109 6.70 17.41 -6.41
C ASP A 109 7.04 16.06 -5.76
N LEU A 110 6.49 14.94 -6.26
CA LEU A 110 6.71 13.60 -5.71
C LEU A 110 7.60 12.71 -6.60
N GLN A 111 8.05 13.18 -7.77
CA GLN A 111 8.83 12.37 -8.71
C GLN A 111 10.14 11.83 -8.10
N PHE A 112 10.75 12.57 -7.17
CA PHE A 112 11.96 12.15 -6.45
C PHE A 112 11.79 10.81 -5.69
N THR A 113 10.54 10.40 -5.41
CA THR A 113 10.25 9.12 -4.73
C THR A 113 10.41 7.91 -5.63
N GLN A 114 10.52 8.11 -6.95
CA GLN A 114 10.57 7.04 -7.96
C GLN A 114 12.00 6.66 -8.36
N GLU A 115 13.01 7.39 -7.87
CA GLU A 115 14.40 7.03 -8.11
C GLU A 115 14.72 5.72 -7.38
N GLU A 116 14.98 4.66 -8.14
CA GLU A 116 15.40 3.37 -7.61
C GLU A 116 16.61 3.59 -6.68
N ARG A 117 16.45 3.30 -5.40
CA ARG A 117 17.58 3.11 -4.50
C ARG A 117 18.32 1.86 -4.98
N THR A 118 19.27 2.05 -5.90
CA THR A 118 20.36 1.11 -6.10
C THR A 118 21.14 1.10 -4.79
N ILE A 119 20.91 0.09 -3.96
CA ILE A 119 21.81 -0.32 -2.88
C ILE A 119 22.35 -1.68 -3.26
#